data_AF-A0A6J7Q0S5-F1
#
_entry.id   AF-A0A6J7Q0S5-F1
#
_cell.length_a   1.000
_cell.length_b   1.000
_cell.length_c   1.000
_cell.angle_alpha   90.00
_cell.angle_beta   90.00
_cell.angle_gamma   90.00
#
_symmetry.space_group_name_H-M   'P 1'
#
loop_
_entity.id
_entity.type
_entity.pdbx_description
1 polymer ?
#
loop_
_entity_poly.entity_id
_entity_poly.type
_entity_poly.pdbx_seq_one_letter_code
_entity_poly.pdbx_strand_id
1 'polypeptide(L)'
;MKKFLTFTIIICLTLTAQVSYGAPKPVVARTLVPLFSLPENEKPAGFLISGNTLNFFGTSAGMTSTDGFLKSTNESGVIQWSLILDTGVDEIATTATKNSAGEIWIVGSSAKPSILDTSTVVPAVTSLNPDSVTAEIVPPIRNDLTQVIAWRVSNSGMLLQTITYDFGAPVLVRSVASTDFGIAVVGNYSTPQGSAGFVLQSGANGFVGKATSIGKSDTEINAVSRKSDNSLIVFGSSTEVIGGKKLMGVRDGIIASISSQGKITNVVRSSNSKATRSWQSSTPNLVLGGDSILGGKTEAVITKFAPSLIPIWTTRFASQTSAITFDASSNSHMMAFTSTSAIAAIAGWKPKKTTTLILNFDSKGALVGAYGAPTVISPIALGFSRDLGVLLLGVSAKGVSIFHSLTR
;
A
#
# COMPACT_ATOMS: atom_id res chain seq x y z
N MET A 1 61.09 -21.39 35.53
CA MET A 1 60.30 -20.25 36.05
C MET A 1 59.47 -19.69 34.90
N LYS A 2 58.17 -20.01 34.86
CA LYS A 2 57.22 -19.60 33.81
C LYS A 2 56.77 -18.16 34.09
N LYS A 3 57.04 -17.22 33.16
CA LYS A 3 56.54 -15.85 33.24
C LYS A 3 55.26 -15.75 32.41
N PHE A 4 54.16 -15.44 33.09
CA PHE A 4 52.84 -15.18 32.52
C PHE A 4 52.88 -13.88 31.69
N LEU A 5 52.33 -13.94 30.48
CA LEU A 5 52.09 -12.79 29.62
C LEU A 5 50.66 -12.28 29.90
N THR A 6 50.55 -11.14 30.56
CA THR A 6 49.26 -10.49 30.87
C THR A 6 48.75 -9.77 29.63
N PHE A 7 47.58 -10.20 29.12
CA PHE A 7 46.87 -9.56 28.01
C PHE A 7 46.00 -8.44 28.58
N THR A 8 46.33 -7.17 28.30
CA THR A 8 45.51 -6.02 28.70
C THR A 8 44.41 -5.79 27.65
N ILE A 9 43.16 -6.05 28.03
CA ILE A 9 41.97 -5.70 27.25
C ILE A 9 41.70 -4.20 27.43
N ILE A 10 41.81 -3.43 26.36
CA ILE A 10 41.41 -2.02 26.32
C ILE A 10 39.89 -1.98 26.05
N ILE A 11 39.11 -1.71 27.10
CA ILE A 11 37.69 -1.37 26.97
C ILE A 11 37.61 0.11 26.56
N CYS A 12 37.29 0.37 25.30
CA CYS A 12 36.96 1.72 24.84
C CYS A 12 35.53 2.05 25.27
N LEU A 13 35.37 2.67 26.44
CA LEU A 13 34.10 3.21 26.93
C LEU A 13 33.87 4.58 26.26
N THR A 14 33.18 4.61 25.13
CA THR A 14 32.72 5.88 24.54
C THR A 14 31.54 6.42 25.36
N LEU A 15 31.84 7.18 26.41
CA LEU A 15 30.89 8.05 27.09
C LEU A 15 30.51 9.18 26.12
N THR A 16 29.47 8.95 25.31
CA THR A 16 28.77 10.05 24.67
C THR A 16 28.04 10.82 25.77
N ALA A 17 28.40 12.09 25.96
CA ALA A 17 27.62 12.97 26.81
C ALA A 17 26.19 12.99 26.28
N GLN A 18 25.25 12.41 27.03
CA GLN A 18 23.84 12.59 26.74
C GLN A 18 23.51 14.06 27.03
N VAL A 19 23.45 14.87 25.98
CA VAL A 19 22.77 16.15 26.03
C VAL A 19 21.34 15.88 26.45
N SER A 20 21.02 16.23 27.70
CA SER A 20 19.68 16.24 28.25
C SER A 20 18.89 17.32 27.51
N TYR A 21 18.25 16.94 26.41
CA TYR A 21 17.17 17.73 25.86
C TYR A 21 15.99 17.60 26.82
N GLY A 22 15.51 18.71 27.36
CA GLY A 22 14.25 18.71 28.11
C GLY A 22 13.18 17.98 27.29
N ALA A 23 12.39 17.13 27.95
CA ALA A 23 11.37 16.33 27.28
C ALA A 23 10.53 17.25 26.38
N PRO A 24 10.41 16.96 25.06
CA PRO A 24 9.62 17.79 24.16
C PRO A 24 8.21 17.96 24.72
N LYS A 25 7.66 19.17 24.66
CA LYS A 25 6.28 19.42 25.10
C LYS A 25 5.35 18.46 24.35
N PRO A 26 4.46 17.73 25.05
CA PRO A 26 3.51 16.84 24.39
C PRO A 26 2.70 17.59 23.34
N VAL A 27 2.51 16.97 22.17
CA VAL A 27 1.69 17.56 21.09
C VAL A 27 0.21 17.43 21.43
N VAL A 28 -0.59 18.42 21.07
CA VAL A 28 -2.05 18.34 21.21
C VAL A 28 -2.64 17.68 19.97
N ALA A 29 -3.40 16.59 20.16
CA ALA A 29 -4.10 15.94 19.07
C ALA A 29 -5.28 16.79 18.60
N ARG A 30 -5.36 17.06 17.29
CA ARG A 30 -6.53 17.69 16.66
C ARG A 30 -7.52 16.63 16.22
N THR A 31 -8.80 16.91 16.22
CA THR A 31 -9.80 15.97 15.73
C THR A 31 -9.99 16.15 14.22
N LEU A 32 -9.91 15.06 13.46
CA LEU A 32 -10.32 15.08 12.06
C LEU A 32 -11.84 15.15 11.96
N VAL A 33 -12.33 15.96 11.03
CA VAL A 33 -13.75 16.12 10.74
C VAL A 33 -14.08 15.46 9.40
N PRO A 34 -15.27 14.84 9.25
CA PRO A 34 -15.69 14.25 7.98
C PRO A 34 -15.87 15.34 6.92
N LEU A 35 -15.39 15.07 5.71
CA LEU A 35 -15.59 15.93 4.55
C LEU A 35 -16.81 15.46 3.75
N PHE A 36 -16.82 14.20 3.28
CA PHE A 36 -17.99 13.53 2.69
C PHE A 36 -17.80 12.01 2.66
N SER A 37 -18.88 11.28 2.40
CA SER A 37 -18.90 9.82 2.23
C SER A 37 -18.94 9.44 0.75
N LEU A 38 -18.29 8.32 0.40
CA LEU A 38 -18.37 7.75 -0.95
C LEU A 38 -19.59 6.84 -1.10
N PRO A 39 -20.10 6.63 -2.32
CA PRO A 39 -21.18 5.68 -2.60
C PRO A 39 -20.86 4.27 -2.08
N GLU A 40 -21.88 3.55 -1.61
CA GLU A 40 -21.70 2.24 -0.97
C GLU A 40 -21.21 1.15 -1.95
N ASN A 41 -21.62 1.24 -3.22
CA ASN A 41 -21.20 0.34 -4.30
C ASN A 41 -19.73 0.55 -4.72
N GLU A 42 -19.13 1.68 -4.35
CA GLU A 42 -17.73 1.98 -4.62
C GLU A 42 -16.86 1.51 -3.46
N LYS A 43 -15.86 0.67 -3.77
CA LYS A 43 -14.85 0.21 -2.83
C LYS A 43 -13.53 0.92 -3.18
N PRO A 44 -13.31 2.16 -2.71
CA PRO A 44 -12.10 2.90 -3.00
C PRO A 44 -10.88 2.22 -2.35
N ALA A 45 -9.83 2.05 -3.14
CA ALA A 45 -8.53 1.55 -2.67
C ALA A 45 -7.61 2.70 -2.23
N GLY A 46 -7.87 3.93 -2.69
CA GLY A 46 -7.11 5.10 -2.30
C GLY A 46 -7.57 6.37 -3.03
N PHE A 47 -6.75 7.41 -2.93
CA PHE A 47 -6.95 8.66 -3.65
C PHE A 47 -5.64 9.35 -4.00
N LEU A 48 -5.68 10.23 -5.00
CA LEU A 48 -4.58 11.10 -5.41
C LEU A 48 -5.05 12.56 -5.37
N ILE A 49 -4.17 13.48 -5.00
CA ILE A 49 -4.46 14.91 -4.95
C ILE A 49 -3.93 15.57 -6.24
N SER A 50 -4.76 16.35 -6.92
CA SER A 50 -4.37 17.12 -8.11
C SER A 50 -4.94 18.54 -8.01
N GLY A 51 -4.10 19.49 -7.61
CA GLY A 51 -4.57 20.84 -7.30
C GLY A 51 -5.63 20.78 -6.20
N ASN A 52 -6.82 21.30 -6.48
CA ASN A 52 -7.97 21.34 -5.57
C ASN A 52 -8.94 20.16 -5.74
N THR A 53 -8.56 19.13 -6.51
CA THR A 53 -9.38 17.94 -6.69
C THR A 53 -8.79 16.71 -6.01
N LEU A 54 -9.70 15.83 -5.60
CA LEU A 54 -9.44 14.54 -5.00
C LEU A 54 -9.86 13.48 -6.01
N ASN A 55 -8.89 12.69 -6.49
CA ASN A 55 -9.11 11.63 -7.48
C ASN A 55 -9.12 10.29 -6.76
N PHE A 56 -10.31 9.77 -6.47
CA PHE A 56 -10.51 8.47 -5.85
C PHE A 56 -10.43 7.37 -6.89
N PHE A 57 -9.78 6.27 -6.53
CA PHE A 57 -9.69 5.08 -7.37
C PHE A 57 -10.03 3.85 -6.55
N GLY A 58 -10.55 2.83 -7.20
CA GLY A 58 -10.88 1.57 -6.57
C GLY A 58 -11.75 0.71 -7.47
N THR A 59 -12.48 -0.21 -6.85
CA THR A 59 -13.33 -1.16 -7.58
C THR A 59 -14.79 -0.90 -7.25
N SER A 60 -15.63 -0.85 -8.28
CA SER A 60 -17.08 -0.87 -8.16
C SER A 60 -17.52 -2.33 -8.19
N ALA A 61 -18.27 -2.76 -7.17
CA ALA A 61 -18.79 -4.13 -7.11
C ALA A 61 -20.26 -4.14 -7.53
N GLY A 62 -20.54 -4.71 -8.71
CA GLY A 62 -21.90 -5.05 -9.13
C GLY A 62 -22.30 -6.46 -8.69
N MET A 63 -23.55 -6.84 -8.98
CA MET A 63 -24.01 -8.23 -8.75
C MET A 63 -23.34 -9.22 -9.72
N THR A 64 -22.98 -8.75 -10.92
CA THR A 64 -22.52 -9.61 -12.03
C THR A 64 -21.09 -9.37 -12.48
N SER A 65 -20.53 -8.18 -12.25
CA SER A 65 -19.15 -7.82 -12.62
C SER A 65 -18.49 -6.97 -11.54
N THR A 66 -17.15 -6.95 -11.57
CA THR A 66 -16.35 -5.95 -10.87
C THR A 66 -15.59 -5.12 -11.88
N ASP A 67 -15.69 -3.80 -11.74
CA ASP A 67 -15.04 -2.85 -12.66
C ASP A 67 -14.17 -1.87 -11.87
N GLY A 68 -13.05 -1.46 -12.44
CA GLY A 68 -12.27 -0.38 -11.87
C GLY A 68 -12.99 0.97 -12.01
N PHE A 69 -12.67 1.94 -11.16
CA PHE A 69 -13.12 3.31 -11.35
C PHE A 69 -12.03 4.32 -11.00
N LEU A 70 -12.16 5.50 -11.61
CA LEU A 70 -11.47 6.72 -11.23
C LEU A 70 -12.47 7.86 -11.20
N LYS A 71 -12.58 8.54 -10.06
CA LYS A 71 -13.53 9.63 -9.86
C LYS A 71 -12.84 10.85 -9.28
N SER A 72 -13.03 11.99 -9.92
CA SER A 72 -12.53 13.27 -9.42
C SER A 72 -13.65 14.06 -8.76
N THR A 73 -13.39 14.54 -7.55
CA THR A 73 -14.30 15.46 -6.85
C THR A 73 -13.56 16.73 -6.47
N ASN A 74 -14.30 17.82 -6.31
CA ASN A 74 -13.78 18.95 -5.56
C ASN A 74 -13.82 18.65 -4.04
N GLU A 75 -13.39 19.63 -3.26
CA GLU A 75 -13.33 19.55 -1.79
C GLU A 75 -14.71 19.44 -1.13
N SER A 76 -15.79 19.80 -1.82
CA SER A 76 -17.17 19.67 -1.33
C SER A 76 -17.81 18.33 -1.73
N GLY A 77 -17.07 17.43 -2.38
CA GLY A 77 -17.58 16.15 -2.86
C GLY A 77 -18.35 16.22 -4.17
N VAL A 78 -18.36 17.38 -4.86
CA VAL A 78 -19.00 17.52 -6.17
C VAL A 78 -18.12 16.87 -7.22
N ILE A 79 -18.68 15.89 -7.94
CA ILE A 79 -18.01 15.18 -9.02
C ILE A 79 -17.66 16.17 -10.14
N GLN A 80 -16.38 16.20 -10.51
CA GLN A 80 -15.88 16.97 -11.65
C GLN A 80 -15.90 16.11 -12.91
N TRP A 81 -15.51 14.84 -12.78
CA TRP A 81 -15.60 13.83 -13.81
C TRP A 81 -15.50 12.43 -13.17
N SER A 82 -15.95 11.41 -13.88
CA SER A 82 -15.87 10.01 -13.46
C SER A 82 -15.61 9.13 -14.67
N LEU A 83 -14.77 8.12 -14.48
CA LEU A 83 -14.39 7.13 -15.49
C LEU A 83 -14.56 5.73 -14.89
N ILE A 84 -15.34 4.90 -15.58
CA ILE A 84 -15.37 3.46 -15.33
C ILE A 84 -14.28 2.81 -16.18
N LEU A 85 -13.54 1.91 -15.56
CA LEU A 85 -12.48 1.12 -16.16
C LEU A 85 -13.06 -0.29 -16.32
N ASP A 86 -13.59 -0.55 -17.52
CA ASP A 86 -14.24 -1.80 -17.90
C ASP A 86 -13.61 -2.34 -19.20
N THR A 87 -13.09 -3.56 -19.16
CA THR A 87 -12.54 -4.30 -20.30
C THR A 87 -13.42 -5.49 -20.75
N GLY A 88 -14.63 -5.60 -20.21
CA GLY A 88 -15.59 -6.66 -20.50
C GLY A 88 -15.34 -7.95 -19.72
N VAL A 89 -14.49 -7.90 -18.70
CA VAL A 89 -14.16 -9.02 -17.80
C VAL A 89 -14.07 -8.51 -16.37
N ASP A 90 -14.14 -9.42 -15.40
CA ASP A 90 -13.94 -9.06 -13.99
C ASP A 90 -12.54 -8.45 -13.78
N GLU A 91 -12.51 -7.28 -13.16
CA GLU A 91 -11.29 -6.58 -12.82
C GLU A 91 -11.40 -5.78 -11.53
N ILE A 92 -10.25 -5.56 -10.90
CA ILE A 92 -10.13 -4.80 -9.66
C ILE A 92 -9.02 -3.77 -9.82
N ALA A 93 -9.26 -2.54 -9.36
CA ALA A 93 -8.22 -1.52 -9.25
C ALA A 93 -7.78 -1.37 -7.79
N THR A 94 -6.47 -1.51 -7.54
CA THR A 94 -5.93 -1.61 -6.18
C THR A 94 -4.95 -0.51 -5.83
N THR A 95 -4.31 0.10 -6.82
CA THR A 95 -3.28 1.12 -6.58
C THR A 95 -3.23 2.13 -7.72
N ALA A 96 -2.74 3.33 -7.43
CA ALA A 96 -2.54 4.35 -8.44
C ALA A 96 -1.32 5.23 -8.14
N THR A 97 -0.77 5.82 -9.19
CA THR A 97 0.28 6.82 -9.11
C THR A 97 0.04 7.90 -10.16
N LYS A 98 0.81 8.98 -10.09
CA LYS A 98 0.76 10.09 -11.04
C LYS A 98 2.16 10.39 -11.52
N ASN A 99 2.33 10.59 -12.83
CA ASN A 99 3.62 11.00 -13.37
C ASN A 99 3.79 12.54 -13.29
N SER A 100 4.97 13.02 -13.68
CA SER A 100 5.29 14.46 -13.68
C SER A 100 4.42 15.28 -14.64
N ALA A 101 3.86 14.66 -15.68
CA ALA A 101 2.92 15.29 -16.60
C ALA A 101 1.48 15.37 -16.05
N GLY A 102 1.23 14.80 -14.87
CA GLY A 102 -0.10 14.80 -14.24
C GLY A 102 -1.03 13.68 -14.71
N GLU A 103 -0.56 12.77 -15.57
CA GLU A 103 -1.32 11.60 -15.97
C GLU A 103 -1.36 10.60 -14.83
N ILE A 104 -2.54 10.00 -14.64
CA ILE A 104 -2.83 9.06 -13.57
C ILE A 104 -2.71 7.65 -14.15
N TRP A 105 -1.92 6.83 -13.48
CA TRP A 105 -1.84 5.40 -13.74
C TRP A 105 -2.59 4.66 -12.64
N ILE A 106 -3.62 3.93 -13.01
CA ILE A 106 -4.36 3.02 -12.12
C ILE A 106 -3.92 1.61 -12.49
N VAL A 107 -3.66 0.78 -11.50
CA VAL A 107 -3.19 -0.59 -11.71
C VAL A 107 -3.96 -1.55 -10.82
N GLY A 108 -4.14 -2.75 -11.34
CA GLY A 108 -5.04 -3.72 -10.79
C GLY A 108 -4.80 -5.13 -11.33
N SER A 109 -5.75 -6.01 -11.02
CA SER A 109 -5.77 -7.36 -11.55
C SER A 109 -7.05 -7.56 -12.37
N SER A 110 -6.96 -8.24 -13.50
CA SER A 110 -8.11 -8.58 -14.34
C SER A 110 -8.12 -10.08 -14.65
N ALA A 111 -9.30 -10.60 -14.93
CA ALA A 111 -9.44 -11.87 -15.61
C ALA A 111 -8.92 -11.75 -17.05
N LYS A 112 -8.62 -12.90 -17.65
CA LYS A 112 -8.30 -12.97 -19.08
C LYS A 112 -9.60 -13.09 -19.88
N PRO A 113 -9.80 -12.31 -20.96
CA PRO A 113 -10.94 -12.48 -21.85
C PRO A 113 -11.02 -13.91 -22.37
N SER A 114 -12.19 -14.54 -22.25
CA SER A 114 -12.46 -15.82 -22.87
C SER A 114 -12.56 -15.63 -24.38
N ILE A 115 -11.87 -16.47 -25.14
CA ILE A 115 -12.12 -16.62 -26.57
C ILE A 115 -13.43 -17.37 -26.69
N LEU A 116 -14.48 -16.73 -27.21
CA LEU A 116 -15.72 -17.43 -27.55
C LEU A 116 -15.40 -18.48 -28.60
N ASP A 117 -15.57 -19.76 -28.26
CA ASP A 117 -15.65 -20.81 -29.27
C ASP A 117 -16.92 -20.53 -30.10
N THR A 118 -16.76 -20.03 -31.32
CA THR A 118 -17.87 -19.82 -32.27
C THR A 118 -18.41 -21.13 -32.83
N SER A 119 -18.30 -22.24 -32.11
CA SER A 119 -19.02 -23.45 -32.48
C SER A 119 -20.51 -23.16 -32.35
N THR A 120 -21.16 -22.94 -33.49
CA THR A 120 -22.59 -22.73 -33.62
C THR A 120 -23.30 -23.94 -33.02
N VAL A 121 -23.78 -23.82 -31.78
CA VAL A 121 -24.76 -24.76 -31.24
C VAL A 121 -26.05 -24.51 -32.02
N VAL A 122 -26.36 -25.43 -32.95
CA VAL A 122 -27.67 -25.51 -33.59
C VAL A 122 -28.71 -25.62 -32.47
N PRO A 123 -29.73 -24.74 -32.38
CA PRO A 123 -30.71 -24.81 -31.30
C PRO A 123 -31.45 -26.15 -31.41
N ALA A 124 -31.25 -27.03 -30.43
CA ALA A 124 -32.12 -28.19 -30.27
C ALA A 124 -33.51 -27.67 -29.90
N VAL A 125 -34.48 -28.06 -30.75
CA VAL A 125 -35.93 -28.14 -30.56
C VAL A 125 -36.45 -27.60 -29.22
N THR A 126 -37.36 -26.63 -29.30
CA THR A 126 -38.13 -26.08 -28.17
C THR A 126 -38.82 -27.19 -27.37
N SER A 127 -38.18 -27.64 -26.29
CA SER A 127 -38.86 -28.44 -25.28
C SER A 127 -39.86 -27.55 -24.55
N LEU A 128 -41.13 -27.94 -24.57
CA LEU A 128 -42.17 -27.32 -23.75
C LEU A 128 -41.78 -27.50 -22.26
N ASN A 129 -41.93 -26.47 -21.45
CA ASN A 129 -41.70 -26.51 -19.99
C ASN A 129 -43.06 -26.69 -19.25
N PRO A 130 -43.56 -27.92 -19.07
CA PRO A 130 -44.93 -28.16 -18.60
C PRO A 130 -45.18 -27.80 -17.13
N ASP A 131 -44.14 -27.60 -16.32
CA ASP A 131 -44.24 -27.34 -14.88
C ASP A 131 -44.07 -25.87 -14.50
N SER A 132 -43.84 -24.97 -15.47
CA SER A 132 -43.56 -23.54 -15.25
C SER A 132 -42.44 -23.27 -14.24
N VAL A 133 -41.53 -24.23 -14.02
CA VAL A 133 -40.38 -24.01 -13.14
C VAL A 133 -39.42 -23.08 -13.86
N THR A 134 -39.27 -21.87 -13.33
CA THR A 134 -38.21 -20.95 -13.75
C THR A 134 -36.88 -21.51 -13.27
N ALA A 135 -35.99 -21.83 -14.20
CA ALA A 135 -34.63 -22.24 -13.86
C ALA A 135 -33.99 -21.18 -12.94
N GLU A 136 -33.43 -21.62 -11.81
CA GLU A 136 -32.66 -20.77 -10.93
C GLU A 136 -31.48 -20.20 -11.73
N ILE A 137 -31.31 -18.87 -11.70
CA ILE A 137 -30.16 -18.23 -12.33
C ILE A 137 -28.93 -18.61 -11.51
N VAL A 138 -28.19 -19.61 -11.96
CA VAL A 138 -26.88 -19.94 -11.39
C VAL A 138 -25.97 -18.73 -11.63
N PRO A 139 -25.41 -18.10 -10.58
CA PRO A 139 -24.47 -17.00 -10.76
C PRO A 139 -23.31 -17.47 -11.65
N PRO A 140 -22.86 -16.66 -12.62
CA PRO A 140 -21.72 -17.02 -13.45
C PRO A 140 -20.49 -17.28 -12.58
N ILE A 141 -19.77 -18.36 -12.88
CA ILE A 141 -18.47 -18.63 -12.24
C ILE A 141 -17.52 -17.51 -12.67
N ARG A 142 -17.03 -16.73 -11.70
CA ARG A 142 -16.04 -15.68 -11.98
C ARG A 142 -14.71 -16.30 -12.35
N ASN A 143 -14.09 -15.77 -13.39
CA ASN A 143 -12.77 -16.19 -13.83
C ASN A 143 -11.71 -15.70 -12.84
N ASP A 144 -10.63 -16.48 -12.71
CA ASP A 144 -9.49 -16.06 -11.91
C ASP A 144 -8.85 -14.80 -12.49
N LEU A 145 -8.50 -13.85 -11.60
CA LEU A 145 -7.77 -12.64 -11.97
C LEU A 145 -6.29 -12.99 -12.20
N THR A 146 -5.96 -13.36 -13.44
CA THR A 146 -4.63 -13.87 -13.82
C THR A 146 -3.76 -12.85 -14.55
N GLN A 147 -4.29 -11.65 -14.82
CA GLN A 147 -3.55 -10.59 -15.51
C GLN A 147 -3.31 -9.41 -14.58
N VAL A 148 -2.14 -8.78 -14.72
CA VAL A 148 -1.93 -7.40 -14.26
C VAL A 148 -2.48 -6.48 -15.34
N ILE A 149 -3.33 -5.53 -14.95
CA ILE A 149 -3.89 -4.51 -15.84
C ILE A 149 -3.51 -3.12 -15.35
N ALA A 150 -3.19 -2.22 -16.28
CA ALA A 150 -2.96 -0.82 -15.99
C ALA A 150 -3.69 0.09 -16.98
N TRP A 151 -4.31 1.14 -16.44
CA TRP A 151 -4.99 2.18 -17.20
C TRP A 151 -4.23 3.49 -17.03
N ARG A 152 -3.87 4.11 -18.15
CA ARG A 152 -3.31 5.46 -18.20
C ARG A 152 -4.44 6.42 -18.49
N VAL A 153 -4.64 7.38 -17.61
CA VAL A 153 -5.73 8.36 -17.67
C VAL A 153 -5.14 9.76 -17.65
N SER A 154 -5.63 10.64 -18.50
CA SER A 154 -5.26 12.06 -18.48
C SER A 154 -5.73 12.75 -17.20
N ASN A 155 -5.17 13.93 -16.91
CA ASN A 155 -5.61 14.73 -15.76
C ASN A 155 -7.06 15.23 -15.87
N SER A 156 -7.67 15.16 -17.06
CA SER A 156 -9.08 15.49 -17.32
C SER A 156 -10.02 14.28 -17.31
N GLY A 157 -9.53 13.08 -16.98
CA GLY A 157 -10.37 11.88 -16.86
C GLY A 157 -10.58 11.09 -18.15
N MET A 158 -9.89 11.43 -19.24
CA MET A 158 -9.92 10.64 -20.48
C MET A 158 -8.97 9.44 -20.39
N LEU A 159 -9.49 8.24 -20.68
CA LEU A 159 -8.68 7.01 -20.82
C LEU A 159 -7.76 7.14 -22.04
N LEU A 160 -6.45 7.07 -21.82
CA LEU A 160 -5.44 7.19 -22.87
C LEU A 160 -4.97 5.81 -23.35
N GLN A 161 -4.88 4.84 -22.43
CA GLN A 161 -4.32 3.53 -22.73
C GLN A 161 -4.76 2.50 -21.69
N THR A 162 -4.94 1.27 -22.14
CA THR A 162 -5.05 0.07 -21.29
C THR A 162 -3.97 -0.91 -21.70
N ILE A 163 -3.19 -1.41 -20.74
CA ILE A 163 -2.13 -2.42 -20.97
C ILE A 163 -2.31 -3.58 -20.00
N THR A 164 -2.06 -4.81 -20.48
CA THR A 164 -2.18 -6.03 -19.67
C THR A 164 -0.92 -6.88 -19.73
N TYR A 165 -0.69 -7.67 -18.70
CA TYR A 165 0.35 -8.69 -18.63
C TYR A 165 -0.21 -9.95 -17.99
N ASP A 166 -0.21 -11.06 -18.72
CA ASP A 166 -0.72 -12.35 -18.26
C ASP A 166 0.33 -13.07 -17.39
N PHE A 167 -0.01 -13.32 -16.12
CA PHE A 167 0.82 -14.11 -15.21
C PHE A 167 0.59 -15.61 -15.35
N GLY A 168 -0.52 -16.04 -15.96
CA GLY A 168 -0.94 -17.43 -16.03
C GLY A 168 -1.34 -18.04 -14.67
N ALA A 169 -1.45 -17.21 -13.63
CA ALA A 169 -1.83 -17.61 -12.28
C ALA A 169 -2.49 -16.42 -11.57
N PRO A 170 -3.35 -16.66 -10.56
CA PRO A 170 -3.97 -15.59 -9.79
C PRO A 170 -2.94 -14.57 -9.29
N VAL A 171 -3.17 -13.30 -9.57
CA VAL A 171 -2.25 -12.20 -9.27
C VAL A 171 -2.98 -11.09 -8.51
N LEU A 172 -2.31 -10.53 -7.50
CA LEU A 172 -2.79 -9.39 -6.72
C LEU A 172 -1.77 -8.26 -6.79
N VAL A 173 -2.12 -7.19 -7.51
CA VAL A 173 -1.34 -5.95 -7.49
C VAL A 173 -1.47 -5.24 -6.14
N ARG A 174 -0.35 -4.77 -5.59
CA ARG A 174 -0.29 -4.10 -4.28
C ARG A 174 0.14 -2.64 -4.36
N SER A 175 1.09 -2.31 -5.24
CA SER A 175 1.65 -0.96 -5.30
C SER A 175 2.23 -0.64 -6.67
N VAL A 176 2.20 0.64 -7.02
CA VAL A 176 2.77 1.17 -8.25
C VAL A 176 3.58 2.44 -7.97
N ALA A 177 4.70 2.58 -8.66
CA ALA A 177 5.49 3.81 -8.72
C ALA A 177 5.63 4.28 -10.16
N SER A 178 5.51 5.60 -10.40
CA SER A 178 5.79 6.19 -11.71
C SER A 178 7.29 6.15 -12.01
N THR A 179 7.65 5.78 -13.24
CA THR A 179 9.02 5.81 -13.76
C THR A 179 9.16 6.85 -14.87
N ASP A 180 10.38 7.12 -15.33
CA ASP A 180 10.59 8.05 -16.45
C ASP A 180 10.02 7.52 -17.78
N PHE A 181 9.81 6.20 -17.86
CA PHE A 181 9.37 5.51 -19.07
C PHE A 181 7.96 4.94 -18.97
N GLY A 182 7.31 4.99 -17.80
CA GLY A 182 6.02 4.35 -17.54
C GLY A 182 5.78 4.14 -16.06
N ILE A 183 5.59 2.88 -15.65
CA ILE A 183 5.33 2.48 -14.27
C ILE A 183 6.16 1.26 -13.84
N ALA A 184 6.35 1.12 -12.54
CA ALA A 184 6.84 -0.07 -11.89
C ALA A 184 5.74 -0.59 -10.94
N VAL A 185 5.30 -1.82 -11.19
CA VAL A 185 4.21 -2.48 -10.49
C VAL A 185 4.78 -3.61 -9.65
N VAL A 186 4.29 -3.73 -8.41
CA VAL A 186 4.60 -4.85 -7.54
C VAL A 186 3.35 -5.44 -6.93
N GLY A 187 3.45 -6.70 -6.55
CA GLY A 187 2.38 -7.42 -5.90
C GLY A 187 2.78 -8.86 -5.64
N ASN A 188 1.76 -9.71 -5.51
CA ASN A 188 1.93 -11.13 -5.21
C ASN A 188 1.20 -11.96 -6.27
N TYR A 189 1.71 -13.14 -6.56
CA TYR A 189 1.02 -14.10 -7.43
C TYR A 189 1.08 -15.50 -6.83
N SER A 190 0.11 -16.32 -7.23
CA SER A 190 0.03 -17.71 -6.80
C SER A 190 1.11 -18.55 -7.49
N THR A 191 1.68 -19.47 -6.75
CA THR A 191 2.67 -20.43 -7.22
C THR A 191 2.24 -21.83 -6.78
N PRO A 192 2.76 -22.90 -7.39
CA PRO A 192 2.48 -24.26 -6.92
C PRO A 192 2.90 -24.53 -5.46
N GLN A 193 3.80 -23.70 -4.90
CA GLN A 193 4.31 -23.87 -3.54
C GLN A 193 3.70 -22.90 -2.51
N GLY A 194 2.85 -21.97 -2.94
CA GLY A 194 2.29 -20.91 -2.09
C GLY A 194 2.25 -19.57 -2.82
N SER A 195 2.86 -18.52 -2.28
CA SER A 195 2.87 -17.18 -2.90
C SER A 195 4.27 -16.61 -3.06
N ALA A 196 4.50 -15.94 -4.20
CA ALA A 196 5.71 -15.19 -4.47
C ALA A 196 5.38 -13.73 -4.79
N GLY A 197 6.30 -12.84 -4.43
CA GLY A 197 6.23 -11.45 -4.84
C GLY A 197 6.68 -11.29 -6.29
N PHE A 198 6.25 -10.21 -6.95
CA PHE A 198 6.74 -9.86 -8.27
C PHE A 198 7.09 -8.38 -8.41
N VAL A 199 7.93 -8.10 -9.40
CA VAL A 199 8.21 -6.77 -9.94
C VAL A 199 8.00 -6.81 -11.44
N LEU A 200 7.20 -5.88 -11.95
CA LEU A 200 6.90 -5.73 -13.36
C LEU A 200 7.08 -4.26 -13.74
N GLN A 201 7.78 -3.99 -14.84
CA GLN A 201 7.98 -2.62 -15.32
C GLN A 201 7.26 -2.43 -16.65
N SER A 202 6.86 -1.20 -16.93
CA SER A 202 6.34 -0.79 -18.23
C SER A 202 7.25 0.22 -18.90
N GLY A 203 7.24 0.18 -20.24
CA GLY A 203 7.61 1.32 -21.08
C GLY A 203 6.37 2.14 -21.44
N ALA A 204 6.53 3.03 -22.42
CA ALA A 204 5.48 3.96 -22.84
C ALA A 204 4.26 3.26 -23.47
N ASN A 205 4.47 2.07 -24.04
CA ASN A 205 3.48 1.36 -24.85
C ASN A 205 2.99 0.03 -24.24
N GLY A 206 3.48 -0.36 -23.06
CA GLY A 206 3.15 -1.66 -22.47
C GLY A 206 4.18 -2.14 -21.45
N PHE A 207 3.88 -3.27 -20.82
CA PHE A 207 4.82 -3.96 -19.93
C PHE A 207 6.04 -4.46 -20.71
N VAL A 208 7.21 -4.38 -20.08
CA VAL A 208 8.50 -4.72 -20.70
C VAL A 208 9.15 -5.90 -20.00
N GLY A 209 9.62 -6.86 -20.80
CA GLY A 209 10.28 -8.07 -20.30
C GLY A 209 9.36 -8.99 -19.49
N LYS A 210 9.99 -9.96 -18.83
CA LYS A 210 9.30 -10.89 -17.92
C LYS A 210 9.28 -10.31 -16.51
N ALA A 211 8.17 -10.51 -15.80
CA ALA A 211 8.10 -10.17 -14.37
C ALA A 211 9.22 -10.85 -13.57
N THR A 212 9.89 -10.08 -12.72
CA THR A 212 10.89 -10.60 -11.78
C THR A 212 10.18 -11.16 -10.57
N SER A 213 10.33 -12.45 -10.31
CA SER A 213 9.83 -13.10 -9.10
C SER A 213 10.77 -12.89 -7.90
N ILE A 214 10.19 -12.70 -6.71
CA ILE A 214 10.90 -12.60 -5.43
C ILE A 214 10.28 -13.61 -4.46
N GLY A 215 11.10 -14.58 -4.05
CA GLY A 215 10.62 -15.74 -3.31
C GLY A 215 9.99 -16.80 -4.21
N LYS A 216 9.44 -17.84 -3.60
CA LYS A 216 8.85 -18.98 -4.32
C LYS A 216 7.61 -19.53 -3.65
N SER A 217 7.51 -19.46 -2.32
CA SER A 217 6.44 -20.15 -1.57
C SER A 217 5.79 -19.29 -0.50
N ASP A 218 6.52 -18.34 0.09
CA ASP A 218 6.00 -17.55 1.21
C ASP A 218 6.68 -16.18 1.30
N THR A 219 6.52 -15.40 0.24
CA THR A 219 7.03 -14.04 0.14
C THR A 219 5.95 -13.09 -0.37
N GLU A 220 5.82 -11.95 0.30
CA GLU A 220 4.93 -10.87 -0.09
C GLU A 220 5.70 -9.59 -0.40
N ILE A 221 5.30 -8.89 -1.45
CA ILE A 221 5.76 -7.55 -1.79
C ILE A 221 4.55 -6.61 -1.82
N ASN A 222 4.54 -5.63 -0.93
CA ASN A 222 3.39 -4.78 -0.65
C ASN A 222 3.59 -3.33 -1.10
N ALA A 223 4.83 -2.85 -1.23
CA ALA A 223 5.11 -1.48 -1.61
C ALA A 223 6.36 -1.36 -2.49
N VAL A 224 6.40 -0.30 -3.30
CA VAL A 224 7.54 0.04 -4.16
C VAL A 224 7.85 1.53 -4.08
N SER A 225 9.15 1.86 -4.05
CA SER A 225 9.66 3.21 -4.24
C SER A 225 10.69 3.22 -5.36
N ARG A 226 10.64 4.24 -6.22
CA ARG A 226 11.62 4.43 -7.31
C ARG A 226 12.79 5.30 -6.84
N LYS A 227 14.01 4.95 -7.27
CA LYS A 227 15.19 5.81 -7.16
C LYS A 227 15.39 6.66 -8.42
N SER A 228 16.17 7.74 -8.32
CA SER A 228 16.46 8.63 -9.45
C SER A 228 17.21 7.97 -10.61
N ASP A 229 17.90 6.85 -10.38
CA ASP A 229 18.58 6.04 -11.40
C ASP A 229 17.66 5.00 -12.06
N ASN A 230 16.35 5.10 -11.85
CA ASN A 230 15.32 4.17 -12.30
C ASN A 230 15.42 2.74 -11.72
N SER A 231 16.31 2.51 -10.75
CA SER A 231 16.26 1.32 -9.92
C SER A 231 15.10 1.40 -8.92
N LEU A 232 14.67 0.25 -8.43
CA LEU A 232 13.52 0.15 -7.52
C LEU A 232 13.98 -0.33 -6.15
N ILE A 233 13.25 0.09 -5.14
CA ILE A 233 13.29 -0.53 -3.82
C ILE A 233 11.89 -1.07 -3.55
N VAL A 234 11.81 -2.36 -3.25
CA VAL A 234 10.56 -3.04 -2.96
C VAL A 234 10.54 -3.52 -1.52
N PHE A 235 9.36 -3.50 -0.93
CA PHE A 235 9.16 -3.71 0.50
C PHE A 235 8.05 -4.72 0.73
N GLY A 236 8.23 -5.57 1.75
CA GLY A 236 7.21 -6.54 2.12
C GLY A 236 7.68 -7.44 3.25
N SER A 237 7.40 -8.74 3.15
CA SER A 237 7.83 -9.74 4.13
C SER A 237 8.06 -11.13 3.53
N SER A 238 8.85 -11.95 4.21
CA SER A 238 9.19 -13.30 3.73
C SER A 238 9.64 -14.23 4.87
N THR A 239 9.31 -15.51 4.74
CA THR A 239 9.89 -16.60 5.56
C THR A 239 11.03 -17.32 4.84
N GLU A 240 11.33 -16.94 3.61
CA GLU A 240 12.28 -17.62 2.75
C GLU A 240 13.70 -17.04 2.83
N VAL A 241 14.67 -17.75 2.24
CA VAL A 241 16.01 -17.22 1.98
C VAL A 241 15.95 -16.33 0.74
N ILE A 242 16.10 -15.02 0.93
CA ILE A 242 16.04 -14.03 -0.16
C ILE A 242 17.41 -13.34 -0.26
N GLY A 243 17.97 -13.28 -1.47
CA GLY A 243 19.30 -12.68 -1.70
C GLY A 243 20.42 -13.30 -0.86
N GLY A 244 20.33 -14.60 -0.54
CA GLY A 244 21.30 -15.31 0.29
C GLY A 244 21.21 -15.02 1.80
N LYS A 245 20.30 -14.17 2.24
CA LYS A 245 20.07 -13.89 3.66
C LYS A 245 19.03 -14.87 4.22
N LYS A 246 19.30 -15.52 5.35
CA LYS A 246 18.38 -16.47 6.01
C LYS A 246 17.34 -15.75 6.87
N LEU A 247 16.18 -16.40 7.08
CA LEU A 247 15.14 -15.97 8.02
C LEU A 247 15.68 -15.90 9.46
N MET A 248 15.30 -14.84 10.19
CA MET A 248 15.68 -14.64 11.60
C MET A 248 14.49 -14.64 12.56
N GLY A 249 13.37 -14.01 12.18
CA GLY A 249 12.11 -14.02 12.91
C GLY A 249 11.24 -15.24 12.61
N VAL A 250 9.94 -15.14 12.91
CA VAL A 250 8.92 -16.05 12.37
C VAL A 250 8.64 -15.70 10.91
N ARG A 251 8.56 -14.41 10.61
CA ARG A 251 8.50 -13.83 9.27
C ARG A 251 9.19 -12.47 9.31
N ASP A 252 10.14 -12.26 8.41
CA ASP A 252 10.92 -11.02 8.40
C ASP A 252 10.31 -10.00 7.44
N GLY A 253 10.34 -8.72 7.83
CA GLY A 253 10.11 -7.63 6.91
C GLY A 253 11.33 -7.49 6.01
N ILE A 254 11.14 -7.50 4.69
CA ILE A 254 12.21 -7.44 3.71
C ILE A 254 12.20 -6.12 2.95
N ILE A 255 13.40 -5.67 2.57
CA ILE A 255 13.64 -4.56 1.67
C ILE A 255 14.62 -5.05 0.60
N ALA A 256 14.21 -5.05 -0.66
CA ALA A 256 15.06 -5.49 -1.77
C ALA A 256 15.32 -4.35 -2.75
N SER A 257 16.58 -4.15 -3.13
CA SER A 257 16.96 -3.26 -4.23
C SER A 257 16.94 -4.04 -5.54
N ILE A 258 16.27 -3.51 -6.54
CA ILE A 258 16.10 -4.10 -7.86
C ILE A 258 16.73 -3.16 -8.88
N SER A 259 17.63 -3.66 -9.72
CA SER A 259 18.23 -2.85 -10.79
C SER A 259 17.20 -2.46 -11.85
N SER A 260 17.54 -1.51 -12.73
CA SER A 260 16.69 -1.16 -13.87
C SER A 260 16.44 -2.33 -14.83
N GLN A 261 17.26 -3.37 -14.79
CA GLN A 261 17.08 -4.63 -15.54
C GLN A 261 16.29 -5.71 -14.78
N GLY A 262 15.72 -5.39 -13.61
CA GLY A 262 14.92 -6.33 -12.84
C GLY A 262 15.74 -7.34 -12.01
N LYS A 263 17.04 -7.08 -11.75
CA LYS A 263 17.86 -7.99 -10.93
C LYS A 263 17.88 -7.55 -9.46
N ILE A 264 17.72 -8.50 -8.54
CA ILE A 264 17.95 -8.25 -7.10
C ILE A 264 19.45 -7.96 -6.88
N THR A 265 19.74 -6.78 -6.32
CA THR A 265 21.12 -6.31 -6.08
C THR A 265 21.49 -6.28 -4.60
N ASN A 266 20.51 -6.05 -3.72
CA ASN A 266 20.70 -6.04 -2.28
C ASN A 266 19.40 -6.44 -1.57
N VAL A 267 19.52 -7.08 -0.40
CA VAL A 267 18.40 -7.46 0.46
C VAL A 267 18.74 -7.15 1.90
N VAL A 268 17.87 -6.38 2.54
CA VAL A 268 17.86 -6.12 3.99
C VAL A 268 16.64 -6.82 4.58
N ARG A 269 16.80 -7.44 5.75
CA ARG A 269 15.70 -8.04 6.52
C ARG A 269 15.70 -7.58 7.96
N SER A 270 14.53 -7.55 8.59
CA SER A 270 14.43 -7.43 10.04
C SER A 270 15.11 -8.62 10.73
N SER A 271 15.59 -8.42 11.96
CA SER A 271 16.39 -9.40 12.68
C SER A 271 15.84 -9.77 14.08
N ASN A 272 14.62 -9.34 14.40
CA ASN A 272 14.00 -9.62 15.69
C ASN A 272 13.57 -11.09 15.76
N SER A 273 14.21 -11.87 16.62
CA SER A 273 13.85 -13.28 16.84
C SER A 273 12.41 -13.41 17.32
N LYS A 274 11.72 -14.46 16.87
CA LYS A 274 10.31 -14.78 17.20
C LYS A 274 9.27 -13.72 16.79
N ALA A 275 9.67 -12.65 16.12
CA ALA A 275 8.75 -11.62 15.64
C ALA A 275 8.25 -11.94 14.24
N THR A 276 7.03 -11.52 13.94
CA THR A 276 6.54 -11.32 12.58
C THR A 276 6.64 -9.85 12.25
N ARG A 277 7.21 -9.52 11.11
CA ARG A 277 7.37 -8.15 10.63
C ARG A 277 6.93 -8.09 9.18
N SER A 278 6.11 -7.09 8.84
CA SER A 278 5.78 -6.80 7.45
C SER A 278 5.75 -5.31 7.19
N TRP A 279 6.31 -4.91 6.05
CA TRP A 279 6.17 -3.58 5.50
C TRP A 279 4.94 -3.56 4.58
N GLN A 280 4.08 -2.57 4.77
CA GLN A 280 2.79 -2.44 4.08
C GLN A 280 2.73 -1.18 3.20
N SER A 281 3.52 -0.15 3.53
CA SER A 281 3.57 1.09 2.77
C SER A 281 4.98 1.65 2.75
N SER A 282 5.28 2.43 1.72
CA SER A 282 6.51 3.20 1.60
C SER A 282 6.24 4.54 0.95
N THR A 283 7.13 5.49 1.24
CA THR A 283 7.15 6.79 0.58
C THR A 283 8.40 6.95 -0.31
N PRO A 284 8.44 7.94 -1.23
CA PRO A 284 9.64 8.25 -1.99
C PRO A 284 10.85 8.63 -1.12
N ASN A 285 10.63 9.19 0.07
CA ASN A 285 11.71 9.50 1.02
C ASN A 285 12.11 8.30 1.90
N LEU A 286 11.73 7.06 1.53
CA LEU A 286 12.07 5.83 2.27
C LEU A 286 11.60 5.86 3.74
N VAL A 287 10.42 6.42 3.97
CA VAL A 287 9.65 6.18 5.19
C VAL A 287 8.79 4.96 4.93
N LEU A 288 8.94 3.94 5.76
CA LEU A 288 8.20 2.69 5.63
C LEU A 288 7.23 2.56 6.80
N GLY A 289 6.01 2.16 6.49
CA GLY A 289 4.96 1.82 7.44
C GLY A 289 4.66 0.32 7.40
N GLY A 290 4.36 -0.26 8.56
CA GLY A 290 3.93 -1.64 8.63
C GLY A 290 3.62 -2.09 10.06
N ASP A 291 3.74 -3.39 10.29
CA ASP A 291 3.38 -4.05 11.55
C ASP A 291 4.52 -4.89 12.12
N SER A 292 4.57 -4.98 13.44
CA SER A 292 5.42 -5.92 14.18
C SER A 292 4.54 -6.68 15.16
N ILE A 293 4.62 -8.01 15.12
CA ILE A 293 3.88 -8.89 16.04
C ILE A 293 4.89 -9.69 16.86
N LEU A 294 4.81 -9.58 18.18
CA LEU A 294 5.64 -10.35 19.11
C LEU A 294 4.83 -10.74 20.35
N GLY A 295 4.78 -12.04 20.66
CA GLY A 295 4.03 -12.54 21.82
C GLY A 295 2.54 -12.15 21.80
N GLY A 296 1.92 -12.16 20.61
CA GLY A 296 0.51 -11.79 20.42
C GLY A 296 0.22 -10.28 20.47
N LYS A 297 1.23 -9.43 20.68
CA LYS A 297 1.07 -7.98 20.68
C LYS A 297 1.38 -7.42 19.29
N THR A 298 0.42 -6.69 18.73
CA THR A 298 0.58 -5.99 17.44
C THR A 298 0.99 -4.55 17.67
N GLU A 299 2.04 -4.13 16.97
CA GLU A 299 2.53 -2.76 16.94
C GLU A 299 2.44 -2.21 15.52
N ALA A 300 1.89 -1.00 15.36
CA ALA A 300 2.11 -0.18 14.18
C ALA A 300 3.51 0.42 14.26
N VAL A 301 4.25 0.38 13.17
CA VAL A 301 5.65 0.81 13.16
C VAL A 301 5.95 1.64 11.94
N ILE A 302 6.68 2.72 12.17
CA ILE A 302 7.23 3.61 11.17
C ILE A 302 8.75 3.60 11.27
N THR A 303 9.44 3.52 10.14
CA THR A 303 10.90 3.60 10.08
C THR A 303 11.32 4.46 8.90
N LYS A 304 12.17 5.45 9.15
CA LYS A 304 12.88 6.20 8.11
C LYS A 304 14.20 5.50 7.81
N PHE A 305 14.49 5.28 6.53
CA PHE A 305 15.76 4.75 6.07
C PHE A 305 16.59 5.81 5.36
N ALA A 306 17.90 5.66 5.42
CA ALA A 306 18.83 6.28 4.50
C ALA A 306 18.77 5.57 3.13
N PRO A 307 19.24 6.20 2.04
CA PRO A 307 19.33 5.55 0.73
C PRO A 307 20.17 4.25 0.71
N SER A 308 21.11 4.12 1.65
CA SER A 308 21.90 2.90 1.90
C SER A 308 21.10 1.79 2.60
N LEU A 309 19.80 1.99 2.85
CA LEU A 309 18.89 1.09 3.55
C LEU A 309 19.30 0.82 5.01
N ILE A 310 19.99 1.78 5.62
CA ILE A 310 20.27 1.79 7.06
C ILE A 310 19.16 2.59 7.76
N PRO A 311 18.53 2.06 8.83
CA PRO A 311 17.54 2.81 9.60
C PRO A 311 18.13 4.09 10.20
N ILE A 312 17.45 5.22 10.02
CA ILE A 312 17.78 6.50 10.66
C ILE A 312 17.08 6.59 12.02
N TRP A 313 15.77 6.33 12.04
CA TRP A 313 14.96 6.26 13.25
C TRP A 313 13.80 5.30 13.06
N THR A 314 13.29 4.75 14.17
CA THR A 314 12.14 3.84 14.19
C THR A 314 11.28 4.16 15.41
N THR A 315 9.96 4.16 15.22
CA THR A 315 9.00 4.32 16.32
C THR A 315 7.90 3.28 16.19
N ARG A 316 7.40 2.82 17.34
CA ARG A 316 6.39 1.76 17.44
C ARG A 316 5.29 2.17 18.39
N PHE A 317 4.06 1.79 18.07
CA PHE A 317 2.88 2.07 18.88
C PHE A 317 1.98 0.84 18.92
N ALA A 318 1.40 0.54 20.08
CA ALA A 318 0.41 -0.53 20.18
C ALA A 318 -0.79 -0.22 19.27
N SER A 319 -1.18 -1.18 18.44
CA SER A 319 -2.14 -0.97 17.34
C SER A 319 -2.96 -2.22 17.05
N GLN A 320 -4.15 -2.04 16.46
CA GLN A 320 -4.89 -3.13 15.80
C GLN A 320 -4.53 -3.31 14.32
N THR A 321 -3.98 -2.27 13.69
CA THR A 321 -3.69 -2.23 12.24
C THR A 321 -2.22 -1.92 11.98
N SER A 322 -1.73 -2.30 10.81
CA SER A 322 -0.41 -1.88 10.32
C SER A 322 -0.39 -0.37 10.05
N ALA A 323 0.80 0.23 10.08
CA ALA A 323 0.96 1.64 9.73
C ALA A 323 0.91 1.85 8.21
N ILE A 324 0.09 2.83 7.77
CA ILE A 324 0.13 3.40 6.43
C ILE A 324 0.90 4.71 6.49
N THR A 325 1.84 4.94 5.57
CA THR A 325 2.72 6.13 5.58
C THR A 325 2.48 7.05 4.39
N PHE A 326 2.75 8.34 4.59
CA PHE A 326 2.65 9.37 3.56
C PHE A 326 3.62 10.52 3.87
N ASP A 327 4.21 11.13 2.85
CA ASP A 327 5.05 12.31 3.01
C ASP A 327 4.26 13.58 2.66
N ALA A 328 3.98 14.43 3.65
CA ALA A 328 3.43 15.76 3.41
C ALA A 328 4.47 16.70 2.79
N SER A 329 5.76 16.45 3.08
CA SER A 329 6.92 17.06 2.42
C SER A 329 8.15 16.20 2.65
N SER A 330 9.31 16.60 2.11
CA SER A 330 10.60 15.92 2.39
C SER A 330 10.99 15.91 3.87
N ASN A 331 10.42 16.80 4.69
CA ASN A 331 10.70 16.94 6.12
C ASN A 331 9.49 16.64 7.02
N SER A 332 8.38 16.14 6.47
CA SER A 332 7.15 15.88 7.21
C SER A 332 6.58 14.54 6.81
N HIS A 333 6.69 13.59 7.71
CA HIS A 333 6.41 12.18 7.49
C HIS A 333 5.23 11.75 8.35
N MET A 334 4.16 11.28 7.73
CA MET A 334 2.93 10.92 8.40
C MET A 334 2.75 9.41 8.47
N MET A 335 2.12 8.93 9.54
CA MET A 335 1.56 7.58 9.60
C MET A 335 0.13 7.59 10.12
N ALA A 336 -0.70 6.68 9.61
CA ALA A 336 -2.02 6.36 10.15
C ALA A 336 -2.05 4.92 10.65
N PHE A 337 -2.70 4.72 11.79
CA PHE A 337 -2.93 3.41 12.38
C PHE A 337 -4.07 3.48 13.42
N THR A 338 -4.54 2.33 13.89
CA THR A 338 -5.61 2.22 14.89
C THR A 338 -5.02 2.02 16.28
N SER A 339 -4.82 3.12 17.02
CA SER A 339 -4.18 3.16 18.34
C SER A 339 -5.00 2.45 19.42
N THR A 340 -4.32 1.69 20.28
CA THR A 340 -4.94 0.92 21.37
C THR A 340 -4.47 1.31 22.77
N SER A 341 -3.45 2.15 22.89
CA SER A 341 -2.83 2.48 24.17
C SER A 341 -2.54 3.98 24.31
N ALA A 342 -2.18 4.37 25.53
CA ALA A 342 -1.69 5.73 25.78
C ALA A 342 -0.40 6.01 25.00
N ILE A 343 -0.22 7.27 24.59
CA ILE A 343 1.00 7.76 23.93
C ILE A 343 1.44 9.02 24.67
N ALA A 344 2.48 8.92 25.49
CA ALA A 344 2.91 10.00 26.39
C ALA A 344 3.29 11.30 25.66
N ALA A 345 3.79 11.20 24.42
CA ALA A 345 4.16 12.34 23.60
C ALA A 345 2.94 13.15 23.09
N ILE A 346 1.71 12.68 23.33
CA ILE A 346 0.47 13.36 22.94
C ILE A 346 -0.32 13.70 24.21
N ALA A 347 -0.61 14.98 24.40
CA ALA A 347 -1.31 15.49 25.56
C ALA A 347 -2.66 14.77 25.74
N GLY A 348 -2.80 14.04 26.85
CA GLY A 348 -4.05 13.36 27.22
C GLY A 348 -4.44 12.16 26.36
N TRP A 349 -3.60 11.70 25.42
CA TRP A 349 -3.95 10.58 24.56
C TRP A 349 -3.96 9.26 25.32
N LYS A 350 -5.16 8.78 25.65
CA LYS A 350 -5.42 7.49 26.30
C LYS A 350 -6.76 6.93 25.80
N PRO A 351 -6.79 6.31 24.60
CA PRO A 351 -8.04 5.83 24.02
C PRO A 351 -8.71 4.77 24.91
N LYS A 352 -9.98 5.00 25.27
CA LYS A 352 -10.81 3.99 25.96
C LYS A 352 -11.34 2.91 24.99
N LYS A 353 -11.49 3.29 23.72
CA LYS A 353 -11.81 2.42 22.59
C LYS A 353 -10.75 2.64 21.53
N THR A 354 -10.44 1.61 20.77
CA THR A 354 -9.45 1.70 19.69
C THR A 354 -9.83 2.81 18.72
N THR A 355 -8.88 3.69 18.44
CA THR A 355 -9.15 4.95 17.74
C THR A 355 -8.11 5.15 16.65
N THR A 356 -8.55 5.45 15.44
CA THR A 356 -7.63 5.81 14.35
C THR A 356 -6.91 7.11 14.69
N LEU A 357 -5.59 7.09 14.53
CA LEU A 357 -4.68 8.17 14.86
C LEU A 357 -3.71 8.39 13.72
N ILE A 358 -3.47 9.66 13.40
CA ILE A 358 -2.42 10.08 12.47
C ILE A 358 -1.35 10.81 13.27
N LEU A 359 -0.10 10.44 13.06
CA LEU A 359 1.05 11.12 13.63
C LEU A 359 1.87 11.74 12.51
N ASN A 360 2.42 12.92 12.77
CA ASN A 360 3.34 13.62 11.87
C ASN A 360 4.69 13.77 12.56
N PHE A 361 5.75 13.34 11.88
CA PHE A 361 7.12 13.36 12.33
C PHE A 361 7.95 14.31 11.46
N ASP A 362 8.93 14.97 12.07
CA ASP A 362 9.95 15.68 11.31
C ASP A 362 10.98 14.71 10.70
N SER A 363 11.95 15.23 9.94
CA SER A 363 13.00 14.42 9.32
C SER A 363 13.91 13.68 10.32
N LYS A 364 13.93 14.11 11.60
CA LYS A 364 14.71 13.51 12.68
C LYS A 364 13.91 12.51 13.52
N GLY A 365 12.62 12.34 13.22
CA GLY A 365 11.73 11.43 13.93
C GLY A 365 11.10 12.03 15.19
N ALA A 366 11.17 13.35 15.37
CA ALA A 366 10.45 14.01 16.46
C ALA A 366 8.97 14.14 16.09
N LEU A 367 8.08 13.85 17.04
CA LEU A 367 6.64 14.00 16.85
C LEU A 367 6.28 15.49 16.85
N VAL A 368 5.76 15.99 15.73
CA VAL A 368 5.42 17.41 15.52
C VAL A 368 3.92 17.66 15.31
N GLY A 369 3.11 16.60 15.17
CA GLY A 369 1.66 16.73 15.09
C GLY A 369 0.93 15.41 15.31
N ALA A 370 -0.31 15.49 15.77
CA ALA A 370 -1.19 14.36 15.99
C ALA A 370 -2.63 14.71 15.59
N TYR A 371 -3.34 13.76 14.98
CA TYR A 371 -4.73 13.92 14.54
C TYR A 371 -5.56 12.67 14.85
N GLY A 372 -6.55 12.80 15.72
CA GLY A 372 -7.46 11.72 16.08
C GLY A 372 -8.68 11.65 15.14
N ALA A 373 -9.07 10.44 14.74
CA ALA A 373 -10.25 10.17 13.93
C ALA A 373 -11.13 9.13 14.63
N PRO A 374 -11.92 9.54 15.66
CA PRO A 374 -12.67 8.62 16.52
C PRO A 374 -13.78 7.84 15.79
N THR A 375 -14.27 8.34 14.66
CA THR A 375 -15.30 7.68 13.84
C THR A 375 -14.72 6.74 12.78
N VAL A 376 -13.40 6.70 12.62
CA VAL A 376 -12.71 5.84 11.64
C VAL A 376 -12.24 4.57 12.32
N ILE A 377 -12.69 3.44 11.80
CA ILE A 377 -12.38 2.10 12.30
C ILE A 377 -11.03 1.64 11.74
N SER A 378 -10.82 1.81 10.44
CA SER A 378 -9.59 1.45 9.75
C SER A 378 -9.18 2.51 8.74
N PRO A 379 -7.91 2.95 8.74
CA PRO A 379 -7.39 3.81 7.68
C PRO A 379 -7.23 3.03 6.37
N ILE A 380 -7.47 3.70 5.24
CA ILE A 380 -7.27 3.16 3.87
C ILE A 380 -6.11 3.91 3.19
N ALA A 381 -6.14 5.24 3.21
CA ALA A 381 -5.12 6.06 2.56
C ALA A 381 -4.93 7.41 3.28
N LEU A 382 -3.73 7.97 3.13
CA LEU A 382 -3.35 9.27 3.67
C LEU A 382 -2.99 10.24 2.56
N GLY A 383 -3.23 11.51 2.80
CA GLY A 383 -2.79 12.60 1.94
C GLY A 383 -2.63 13.90 2.69
N PHE A 384 -2.07 14.90 2.00
CA PHE A 384 -1.97 16.26 2.50
C PHE A 384 -2.20 17.24 1.36
N SER A 385 -3.01 18.26 1.61
CA SER A 385 -3.13 19.43 0.75
C SER A 385 -3.00 20.70 1.59
N ARG A 386 -2.62 21.81 0.98
CA ARG A 386 -2.53 23.09 1.69
C ARG A 386 -3.92 23.60 2.11
N ASP A 387 -4.93 23.32 1.29
CA ASP A 387 -6.28 23.89 1.45
C ASP A 387 -7.17 23.05 2.39
N LEU A 388 -6.94 21.73 2.48
CA LEU A 388 -7.68 20.84 3.40
C LEU A 388 -6.84 20.34 4.60
N GLY A 389 -5.53 20.56 4.57
CA GLY A 389 -4.59 20.01 5.54
C GLY A 389 -4.42 18.51 5.37
N VAL A 390 -4.35 17.80 6.50
CA VAL A 390 -4.24 16.33 6.52
C VAL A 390 -5.55 15.72 6.04
N LEU A 391 -5.43 14.74 5.14
CA LEU A 391 -6.55 13.98 4.59
C LEU A 391 -6.42 12.50 4.96
N LEU A 392 -7.53 11.91 5.35
CA LEU A 392 -7.63 10.49 5.67
C LEU A 392 -8.85 9.89 4.97
N LEU A 393 -8.61 8.91 4.10
CA LEU A 393 -9.63 8.01 3.63
C LEU A 393 -9.71 6.83 4.60
N GLY A 394 -10.90 6.49 5.08
CA GLY A 394 -11.06 5.41 6.04
C GLY A 394 -12.45 4.81 6.09
N VAL A 395 -12.53 3.60 6.63
CA VAL A 395 -13.79 2.91 6.88
C VAL A 395 -14.40 3.46 8.17
N SER A 396 -15.67 3.84 8.09
CA SER A 396 -16.50 4.25 9.22
C SER A 396 -17.75 3.37 9.33
N ALA A 397 -18.55 3.57 10.37
CA ALA A 397 -19.84 2.90 10.50
C ALA A 397 -20.83 3.20 9.35
N LYS A 398 -20.61 4.29 8.60
CA LYS A 398 -21.45 4.71 7.46
C LYS A 398 -20.88 4.29 6.10
N GLY A 399 -19.87 3.42 6.09
CA GLY A 399 -19.10 3.08 4.88
C GLY A 399 -17.81 3.89 4.77
N VAL A 400 -17.28 4.03 3.57
CA VAL A 400 -16.01 4.72 3.34
C VAL A 400 -16.22 6.23 3.26
N SER A 401 -15.39 6.99 3.96
CA SER A 401 -15.47 8.46 3.98
C SER A 401 -14.09 9.08 4.02
N ILE A 402 -14.00 10.31 3.53
CA ILE A 402 -12.79 11.13 3.64
C ILE A 402 -12.95 12.15 4.77
N PHE A 403 -11.88 12.35 5.53
CA PHE A 403 -11.79 13.22 6.69
C PHE A 403 -10.63 14.19 6.51
N HIS A 404 -10.74 15.37 7.12
CA HIS A 404 -9.73 16.42 7.02
C HIS A 404 -9.46 17.15 8.35
N SER A 405 -8.32 17.85 8.44
CA SER A 405 -7.88 18.49 9.70
C SER A 405 -8.22 19.97 9.85
N LEU A 406 -8.62 20.65 8.76
CA LEU A 406 -8.94 22.07 8.80
C LEU A 406 -10.45 22.24 8.96
N THR A 407 -10.92 22.83 10.06
CA THR A 407 -12.31 23.31 10.13
C THR A 407 -12.43 24.54 9.25
N ARG A 408 -13.30 24.48 8.24
CA ARG A 408 -13.67 25.63 7.41
C ARG A 408 -14.44 26.67 8.22
#